data_AF-A0A838G5I4-F1
#
_entry.id   AF-A0A838G5I4-F1
#
_cell.length_a   1.000
_cell.length_b   1.000
_cell.length_c   1.000
_cell.angle_alpha   90.00
_cell.angle_beta   90.00
_cell.angle_gamma   90.00
#
_symmetry.space_group_name_H-M   'P 1'
#
loop_
_entity.id
_entity.type
_entity.pdbx_description
1 polymer ?
#
loop_
_entity_poly.entity_id
_entity_poly.type
_entity_poly.pdbx_seq_one_letter_code
_entity_poly.pdbx_strand_id
1 'polypeptide(L)'
;MVAVVAAGVLALVVGWSVNTIVADGGDNPSDADDSPSSSPTPQSTDSSLGDGTSRGELLRACSAEVSKAERAFSAARAGVHHWSVHVQARTDMLNGRMSEKKMNAVWMRTRTAGPADLRRFRAALQHYDGTVHCDDLQEVPQSRKDAVIGCVARSKTASETVTAAEAVMDDWNSHLQHMATYADGGMTSGRAQRLWVRAWRTAPANISAYRDGHTALANAPSC
;
A
#
# COMPACT_ATOMS: atom_id res chain seq x y z
N MET A 1 -52.34 10.07 -2.14
CA MET A 1 -51.62 10.81 -3.19
C MET A 1 -50.14 10.79 -2.82
N VAL A 2 -49.32 10.05 -3.57
CA VAL A 2 -47.87 9.93 -3.30
C VAL A 2 -47.14 10.93 -4.20
N ALA A 3 -46.53 11.94 -3.60
CA ALA A 3 -45.74 12.93 -4.31
C ALA A 3 -44.37 12.34 -4.67
N VAL A 4 -44.15 12.13 -5.97
CA VAL A 4 -42.85 11.79 -6.54
C VAL A 4 -42.05 13.08 -6.68
N VAL A 5 -41.10 13.33 -5.79
CA VAL A 5 -40.17 14.46 -5.92
C VAL A 5 -38.99 14.00 -6.77
N ALA A 6 -38.98 14.43 -8.02
CA ALA A 6 -37.86 14.26 -8.94
C ALA A 6 -36.71 15.19 -8.52
N ALA A 7 -35.62 14.61 -7.98
CA ALA A 7 -34.41 15.34 -7.67
C ALA A 7 -33.52 15.43 -8.93
N GLY A 8 -33.39 16.64 -9.49
CA GLY A 8 -32.49 16.95 -10.59
C GLY A 8 -31.03 16.85 -10.16
N VAL A 9 -30.21 16.15 -10.94
CA VAL A 9 -28.77 16.04 -10.75
C VAL A 9 -28.09 17.20 -11.48
N LEU A 10 -27.51 18.12 -10.72
CA LEU A 10 -26.61 19.14 -11.25
C LEU A 10 -25.24 18.50 -11.51
N ALA A 11 -24.87 18.34 -12.78
CA ALA A 11 -23.55 17.88 -13.18
C ALA A 11 -22.55 19.05 -13.08
N LEU A 12 -21.67 19.01 -12.09
CA LEU A 12 -20.50 19.88 -12.00
C LEU A 12 -19.28 19.12 -12.54
N VAL A 13 -18.88 19.47 -13.76
CA VAL A 13 -17.65 19.01 -14.40
C VAL A 13 -16.48 19.77 -13.78
N VAL A 14 -15.57 19.06 -13.11
CA VAL A 14 -14.30 19.61 -12.66
C VAL A 14 -13.19 18.85 -13.38
N GLY A 15 -12.55 19.53 -14.33
CA GLY A 15 -11.43 19.00 -15.11
C GLY A 15 -10.18 18.84 -14.23
N TRP A 16 -9.49 17.72 -14.40
CA TRP A 16 -8.20 17.46 -13.77
C TRP A 16 -7.10 17.66 -14.80
N SER A 17 -6.28 18.71 -14.64
CA SER A 17 -5.10 18.94 -15.48
C SER A 17 -3.96 18.01 -15.05
N VAL A 18 -3.35 17.32 -16.01
CA VAL A 18 -2.18 16.46 -15.81
C VAL A 18 -0.92 17.30 -16.04
N ASN A 19 -0.03 17.36 -15.04
CA ASN A 19 1.27 18.00 -15.16
C ASN A 19 2.31 16.93 -15.50
N THR A 20 2.82 16.92 -16.72
CA THR A 20 3.91 16.03 -17.16
C THR A 20 5.25 16.72 -16.92
N ILE A 21 6.11 16.15 -16.08
CA ILE A 21 7.50 16.56 -15.95
C ILE A 21 8.31 15.78 -16.98
N VAL A 22 8.95 16.51 -17.88
CA VAL A 22 9.97 16.04 -18.84
C VAL A 22 11.33 16.11 -18.15
N ALA A 23 12.13 15.04 -18.27
CA ALA A 23 13.55 15.06 -17.95
C ALA A 23 14.32 14.44 -19.13
N ASP A 24 14.90 15.32 -19.97
CA ASP A 24 16.12 15.06 -20.75
C ASP A 24 17.29 14.90 -19.75
N GLY A 25 18.32 14.07 -19.91
CA GLY A 25 19.03 13.61 -21.10
C GLY A 25 20.52 13.87 -20.83
N GLY A 26 21.40 12.87 -20.96
CA GLY A 26 22.85 13.07 -20.77
C GLY A 26 23.67 11.78 -20.62
N ASP A 27 23.84 11.05 -21.71
CA ASP A 27 24.95 10.11 -21.92
C ASP A 27 26.27 10.87 -22.17
N ASN A 28 27.40 10.35 -21.70
CA ASN A 28 28.59 10.23 -22.56
C ASN A 28 29.60 9.17 -22.04
N PRO A 29 30.24 8.38 -22.93
CA PRO A 29 31.19 7.31 -22.61
C PRO A 29 32.67 7.71 -22.85
N SER A 30 33.55 6.70 -22.79
CA SER A 30 34.96 6.65 -23.27
C SER A 30 36.04 7.20 -22.31
N ASP A 31 37.23 6.61 -22.13
CA ASP A 31 37.99 5.57 -22.85
C ASP A 31 38.97 4.83 -21.92
N ALA A 32 39.44 3.68 -22.42
CA ALA A 32 40.49 2.83 -21.88
C ALA A 32 41.91 3.36 -22.15
N ASP A 33 42.88 2.95 -21.31
CA ASP A 33 44.25 2.69 -21.76
C ASP A 33 44.95 1.68 -20.84
N ASP A 34 45.92 0.97 -21.42
CA ASP A 34 46.33 -0.40 -21.16
C ASP A 34 47.74 -0.50 -20.53
N SER A 35 48.09 -1.73 -20.10
CA SER A 35 49.48 -2.27 -19.97
C SER A 35 50.31 -2.07 -18.67
N PRO A 36 51.34 -2.91 -18.40
CA PRO A 36 51.16 -4.10 -17.56
C PRO A 36 52.24 -4.31 -16.47
N SER A 37 52.13 -5.46 -15.78
CA SER A 37 53.19 -6.21 -15.10
C SER A 37 53.58 -5.79 -13.68
N SER A 38 53.15 -6.61 -12.72
CA SER A 38 54.03 -7.28 -11.75
C SER A 38 53.23 -8.37 -11.06
N SER A 39 53.69 -9.61 -11.14
CA SER A 39 53.15 -10.75 -10.40
C SER A 39 53.75 -10.78 -8.99
N PRO A 40 52.96 -10.59 -7.92
CA PRO A 40 53.31 -11.11 -6.61
C PRO A 40 52.66 -12.48 -6.43
N THR A 41 53.49 -13.47 -6.13
CA THR A 41 53.13 -14.79 -5.67
C THR A 41 52.14 -14.71 -4.49
N PRO A 42 50.91 -15.24 -4.60
CA PRO A 42 50.05 -15.38 -3.43
C PRO A 42 50.47 -16.64 -2.68
N GLN A 43 51.00 -16.43 -1.48
CA GLN A 43 50.91 -17.41 -0.40
C GLN A 43 49.53 -18.04 -0.40
N SER A 44 49.49 -19.37 -0.33
CA SER A 44 48.32 -20.16 0.00
C SER A 44 47.77 -19.69 1.34
N THR A 45 46.95 -18.66 1.27
CA THR A 45 46.08 -18.22 2.35
C THR A 45 44.90 -19.15 2.24
N ASP A 46 44.72 -19.95 3.27
CA ASP A 46 43.55 -20.78 3.53
C ASP A 46 42.28 -19.97 3.23
N SER A 47 41.81 -20.03 1.98
CA SER A 47 40.57 -19.43 1.54
C SER A 47 39.49 -20.42 1.91
N SER A 48 39.27 -20.53 3.22
CA SER A 48 38.04 -21.09 3.75
C SER A 48 36.93 -20.17 3.28
N LEU A 49 36.37 -20.51 2.13
CA LEU A 49 35.02 -20.21 1.66
C LEU A 49 34.51 -18.81 2.08
N GLY A 50 34.70 -17.84 1.19
CA GLY A 50 33.89 -16.63 1.16
C GLY A 50 32.44 -16.94 0.80
N ASP A 51 31.70 -17.52 1.74
CA ASP A 51 30.34 -18.03 1.55
C ASP A 51 29.34 -17.47 2.57
N GLY A 52 29.63 -16.25 3.06
CA GLY A 52 28.87 -15.62 4.12
C GLY A 52 28.75 -14.13 3.93
N THR A 53 27.71 -13.69 3.24
CA THR A 53 26.96 -12.52 3.73
C THR A 53 26.85 -12.70 5.25
N SER A 54 27.55 -11.88 6.03
CA SER A 54 27.70 -12.15 7.46
C SER A 54 26.30 -12.31 8.07
N ARG A 55 26.02 -13.26 8.96
CA ARG A 55 24.64 -13.47 9.50
C ARG A 55 24.00 -12.19 10.07
N GLY A 56 24.81 -11.25 10.56
CA GLY A 56 24.35 -9.92 10.95
C GLY A 56 23.86 -9.07 9.77
N GLU A 57 24.44 -9.22 8.60
CA GLU A 57 23.98 -8.63 7.34
C GLU A 57 22.67 -9.24 6.85
N LEU A 58 22.48 -10.56 6.95
CA LEU A 58 21.20 -11.20 6.67
C LEU A 58 20.08 -10.67 7.59
N LEU A 59 20.35 -10.54 8.89
CA LEU A 59 19.39 -9.96 9.84
C LEU A 59 19.08 -8.49 9.51
N ARG A 60 20.10 -7.70 9.15
CA ARG A 60 19.91 -6.30 8.70
C ARG A 60 19.09 -6.23 7.42
N ALA A 61 19.32 -7.11 6.45
CA ALA A 61 18.55 -7.19 5.22
C ALA A 61 17.09 -7.54 5.50
N CYS A 62 16.83 -8.59 6.29
CA CYS A 62 15.49 -8.97 6.74
C CYS A 62 14.78 -7.80 7.45
N SER A 63 15.45 -7.12 8.40
CA SER A 63 14.90 -5.94 9.08
C SER A 63 14.61 -4.77 8.13
N ALA A 64 15.44 -4.58 7.10
CA ALA A 64 15.20 -3.57 6.07
C ALA A 64 13.96 -3.89 5.22
N GLU A 65 13.76 -5.16 4.86
CA GLU A 65 12.56 -5.64 4.17
C GLU A 65 11.30 -5.50 5.03
N VAL A 66 11.35 -5.87 6.32
CA VAL A 66 10.28 -5.59 7.28
C VAL A 66 9.94 -4.10 7.29
N SER A 67 10.95 -3.24 7.37
CA SER A 67 10.76 -1.79 7.38
C SER A 67 10.12 -1.26 6.09
N LYS A 68 10.40 -1.86 4.92
CA LYS A 68 9.73 -1.53 3.65
C LYS A 68 8.26 -1.89 3.69
N ALA A 69 7.93 -3.11 4.13
CA ALA A 69 6.55 -3.58 4.28
C ALA A 69 5.75 -2.67 5.25
N GLU A 70 6.32 -2.32 6.40
CA GLU A 70 5.67 -1.43 7.37
C GLU A 70 5.42 -0.02 6.81
N ARG A 71 6.35 0.52 6.02
CA ARG A 71 6.15 1.80 5.32
C ARG A 71 5.01 1.71 4.31
N ALA A 72 4.92 0.63 3.54
CA ALA A 72 3.82 0.39 2.62
C ALA A 72 2.48 0.30 3.34
N PHE A 73 2.41 -0.51 4.41
CA PHE A 73 1.23 -0.62 5.26
C PHE A 73 0.79 0.73 5.85
N SER A 74 1.74 1.49 6.43
CA SER A 74 1.47 2.80 7.03
C SER A 74 1.00 3.84 6.00
N ALA A 75 1.51 3.78 4.76
CA ALA A 75 1.10 4.69 3.69
C ALA A 75 -0.39 4.54 3.30
N ALA A 76 -0.99 3.37 3.51
CA ALA A 76 -2.41 3.13 3.26
C ALA A 76 -3.33 3.83 4.27
N ARG A 77 -2.83 4.17 5.47
CA ARG A 77 -3.64 4.66 6.61
C ARG A 77 -4.63 5.75 6.26
N ALA A 78 -4.19 6.77 5.51
CA ALA A 78 -5.06 7.88 5.13
C ALA A 78 -6.19 7.44 4.17
N GLY A 79 -5.85 6.61 3.18
CA GLY A 79 -6.82 6.07 2.21
C GLY A 79 -7.84 5.16 2.88
N VAL A 80 -7.39 4.25 3.76
CA VAL A 80 -8.26 3.38 4.54
C VAL A 80 -9.19 4.20 5.45
N HIS A 81 -8.67 5.25 6.10
CA HIS A 81 -9.50 6.14 6.90
C HIS A 81 -10.58 6.84 6.07
N HIS A 82 -10.21 7.41 4.92
CA HIS A 82 -11.19 8.07 4.04
C HIS A 82 -12.23 7.10 3.48
N TRP A 83 -11.80 5.88 3.10
CA TRP A 83 -12.73 4.85 2.64
C TRP A 83 -13.70 4.42 3.74
N SER A 84 -13.19 4.15 4.94
CA SER A 84 -13.99 3.80 6.11
C SER A 84 -15.03 4.87 6.45
N VAL A 85 -14.61 6.14 6.50
CA VAL A 85 -15.53 7.27 6.75
C VAL A 85 -16.56 7.42 5.62
N HIS A 86 -16.18 7.17 4.36
CA HIS A 86 -17.10 7.20 3.22
C HIS A 86 -18.19 6.13 3.33
N VAL A 87 -17.81 4.89 3.64
CA VAL A 87 -18.72 3.75 3.85
C VAL A 87 -19.62 3.98 5.05
N GLN A 88 -19.04 4.44 6.16
CA GLN A 88 -19.77 4.69 7.41
C GLN A 88 -20.83 5.80 7.25
N ALA A 89 -20.54 6.86 6.47
CA ALA A 89 -21.50 7.93 6.23
C ALA A 89 -22.82 7.42 5.62
N ARG A 90 -22.73 6.42 4.74
CA ARG A 90 -23.93 5.75 4.20
C ARG A 90 -24.69 5.00 5.28
N THR A 91 -23.99 4.21 6.07
CA THR A 91 -24.57 3.45 7.19
C THR A 91 -25.25 4.38 8.19
N ASP A 92 -24.62 5.50 8.53
CA ASP A 92 -25.19 6.48 9.45
C ASP A 92 -26.40 7.20 8.87
N MET A 93 -26.40 7.50 7.57
CA MET A 93 -27.56 8.08 6.89
C MET A 93 -28.75 7.10 6.91
N LEU A 94 -28.52 5.84 6.55
CA LEU A 94 -29.56 4.80 6.56
C LEU A 94 -30.13 4.54 7.96
N ASN A 95 -29.31 4.72 9.00
CA ASN A 95 -29.72 4.57 10.39
C ASN A 95 -30.28 5.87 11.02
N GLY A 96 -30.48 6.94 10.23
CA GLY A 96 -30.99 8.23 10.74
C GLY A 96 -30.02 9.01 11.64
N ARG A 97 -28.75 8.58 11.75
CA ARG A 97 -27.71 9.26 12.53
C ARG A 97 -27.04 10.41 11.77
N MET A 98 -27.26 10.50 10.47
CA MET A 98 -26.69 11.50 9.58
C MET A 98 -27.72 11.96 8.55
N SER A 99 -27.80 13.27 8.29
CA SER A 99 -28.64 13.77 7.20
C SER A 99 -27.98 13.51 5.84
N GLU A 100 -28.78 13.44 4.79
CA GLU A 100 -28.28 13.29 3.41
C GLU A 100 -27.29 14.41 3.04
N LYS A 101 -27.59 15.66 3.42
CA LYS A 101 -26.68 16.81 3.20
C LYS A 101 -25.30 16.56 3.83
N LYS A 102 -25.26 16.04 5.07
CA LYS A 102 -24.00 15.75 5.78
C LYS A 102 -23.27 14.57 5.14
N MET A 103 -23.99 13.53 4.74
CA MET A 103 -23.43 12.38 4.01
C MET A 103 -22.78 12.84 2.69
N ASN A 104 -23.48 13.66 1.89
CA ASN A 104 -22.95 14.18 0.63
C ASN A 104 -21.68 15.03 0.84
N ALA A 105 -21.62 15.83 1.91
CA ALA A 105 -20.42 16.58 2.27
C ALA A 105 -19.24 15.66 2.65
N VAL A 106 -19.50 14.56 3.38
CA VAL A 106 -18.49 13.55 3.70
C VAL A 106 -18.00 12.85 2.42
N TRP A 107 -18.91 12.38 1.57
CA TRP A 107 -18.57 11.73 0.30
C TRP A 107 -17.77 12.63 -0.62
N MET A 108 -18.14 13.91 -0.74
CA MET A 108 -17.36 14.90 -1.50
C MET A 108 -15.94 15.03 -0.95
N ARG A 109 -15.78 15.21 0.36
CA ARG A 109 -14.46 15.37 0.96
C ARG A 109 -13.58 14.15 0.75
N THR A 110 -14.10 12.95 1.04
CA THR A 110 -13.31 11.71 0.96
C THR A 110 -12.96 11.36 -0.48
N ARG A 111 -13.89 11.48 -1.43
CA ARG A 111 -13.61 11.19 -2.85
C ARG A 111 -12.58 12.15 -3.47
N THR A 112 -12.57 13.42 -3.06
CA THR A 112 -11.59 14.40 -3.54
C THR A 112 -10.19 14.10 -3.00
N ALA A 113 -10.07 13.59 -1.77
CA ALA A 113 -8.79 13.18 -1.20
C ALA A 113 -8.26 11.85 -1.78
N GLY A 114 -9.17 10.96 -2.18
CA GLY A 114 -8.86 9.58 -2.59
C GLY A 114 -7.72 9.42 -3.61
N PRO A 115 -7.66 10.19 -4.71
CA PRO A 115 -6.55 10.10 -5.66
C PRO A 115 -5.16 10.32 -5.04
N ALA A 116 -5.05 11.25 -4.08
CA ALA A 116 -3.78 11.51 -3.39
C ALA A 116 -3.40 10.35 -2.44
N ASP A 117 -4.38 9.74 -1.79
CA ASP A 117 -4.14 8.57 -0.93
C ASP A 117 -3.65 7.36 -1.72
N LEU A 118 -4.28 7.09 -2.87
CA LEU A 118 -3.87 6.02 -3.77
C LEU A 118 -2.45 6.24 -4.30
N ARG A 119 -2.08 7.47 -4.68
CA ARG A 119 -0.71 7.79 -5.11
C ARG A 119 0.30 7.55 -4.00
N ARG A 120 0.00 8.00 -2.77
CA ARG A 120 0.88 7.80 -1.61
C ARG A 120 1.12 6.32 -1.34
N PHE A 121 0.05 5.53 -1.35
CA PHE A 121 0.15 4.09 -1.12
C PHE A 121 0.94 3.38 -2.22
N ARG A 122 0.64 3.66 -3.49
CA ARG A 122 1.37 3.08 -4.64
C ARG A 122 2.85 3.44 -4.64
N ALA A 123 3.19 4.68 -4.29
CA ALA A 123 4.60 5.08 -4.18
C ALA A 123 5.34 4.29 -3.10
N ALA A 124 4.69 4.00 -1.96
CA ALA A 124 5.30 3.17 -0.92
C ALA A 124 5.42 1.69 -1.35
N LEU A 125 4.43 1.16 -2.07
CA LEU A 125 4.46 -0.20 -2.61
C LEU A 125 5.57 -0.43 -3.64
N GLN A 126 6.00 0.59 -4.40
CA GLN A 126 7.11 0.45 -5.36
C GLN A 126 8.43 -0.01 -4.71
N HIS A 127 8.56 0.14 -3.39
CA HIS A 127 9.74 -0.26 -2.63
C HIS A 127 9.55 -1.60 -1.89
N TYR A 128 8.44 -2.28 -2.10
CA TYR A 128 8.10 -3.57 -1.52
C TYR A 128 7.76 -4.56 -2.64
N ASP A 129 8.44 -5.69 -2.67
CA ASP A 129 8.33 -6.71 -3.72
C ASP A 129 7.19 -7.72 -3.51
N GLY A 130 6.38 -7.53 -2.47
CA GLY A 130 5.23 -8.38 -2.16
C GLY A 130 5.50 -9.44 -1.09
N THR A 131 6.75 -9.64 -0.67
CA THR A 131 7.05 -10.57 0.44
C THR A 131 8.31 -10.17 1.18
N VAL A 132 8.30 -10.29 2.51
CA VAL A 132 9.53 -10.07 3.28
C VAL A 132 10.38 -11.35 3.28
N HIS A 133 11.58 -11.28 2.71
CA HIS A 133 12.51 -12.40 2.64
C HIS A 133 13.41 -12.49 3.89
N CYS A 134 13.19 -13.50 4.73
CA CYS A 134 13.98 -13.74 5.95
C CYS A 134 14.37 -15.22 6.14
N ASP A 135 14.20 -16.06 5.12
CA ASP A 135 14.31 -17.52 5.21
C ASP A 135 15.74 -18.01 5.47
N ASP A 136 16.76 -17.21 5.14
CA ASP A 136 18.18 -17.55 5.29
C ASP A 136 18.70 -17.50 6.75
N LEU A 137 17.82 -17.23 7.72
CA LEU A 137 18.18 -17.08 9.13
C LEU A 137 18.16 -18.39 9.96
N GLN A 138 18.15 -19.57 9.31
CA GLN A 138 17.86 -20.86 9.96
C GLN A 138 18.91 -21.32 10.99
N GLU A 139 20.14 -20.79 10.96
CA GLU A 139 21.21 -21.16 11.88
C GLU A 139 21.83 -19.92 12.51
N VAL A 140 21.37 -19.55 13.70
CA VAL A 140 21.94 -18.42 14.46
C VAL A 140 22.51 -18.86 15.80
N PRO A 141 23.61 -18.22 16.27
CA PRO A 141 24.13 -18.46 17.61
C PRO A 141 23.03 -18.28 18.65
N GLN A 142 23.06 -19.08 19.73
CA GLN A 142 22.04 -19.06 20.77
C GLN A 142 21.79 -17.65 21.34
N SER A 143 22.82 -16.81 21.41
CA SER A 143 22.73 -15.40 21.86
C SER A 143 21.90 -14.48 20.96
N ARG A 144 21.60 -14.88 19.72
CA ARG A 144 20.79 -14.12 18.75
C ARG A 144 19.50 -14.83 18.34
N LYS A 145 19.23 -16.00 18.93
CA LYS A 145 18.09 -16.84 18.56
C LYS A 145 16.75 -16.13 18.74
N ASP A 146 16.55 -15.44 19.87
CA ASP A 146 15.29 -14.74 20.15
C ASP A 146 15.05 -13.56 19.19
N ALA A 147 16.09 -12.78 18.88
CA ALA A 147 15.99 -11.67 17.93
C ALA A 147 15.63 -12.16 16.52
N VAL A 148 16.21 -13.28 16.10
CA VAL A 148 15.92 -13.89 14.79
C VAL A 148 14.50 -14.46 14.74
N ILE A 149 14.07 -15.19 15.77
CA ILE A 149 12.70 -15.68 15.88
C ILE A 149 11.71 -14.51 15.85
N GLY A 150 12.00 -13.44 16.58
CA GLY A 150 11.19 -12.23 16.60
C GLY A 150 11.11 -11.58 15.22
N CYS A 151 12.23 -11.45 14.52
CA CYS A 151 12.27 -10.81 13.22
C CYS A 151 11.58 -11.63 12.11
N VAL A 152 11.71 -12.96 12.14
CA VAL A 152 10.98 -13.86 11.23
C VAL A 152 9.47 -13.84 11.54
N ALA A 153 9.07 -13.75 12.80
CA ALA A 153 7.65 -13.60 13.14
C ALA A 153 7.11 -12.26 12.62
N ARG A 154 7.86 -11.18 12.82
CA ARG A 154 7.50 -9.83 12.36
C ARG A 154 7.43 -9.74 10.84
N SER A 155 8.33 -10.40 10.10
CA SER A 155 8.33 -10.40 8.63
C SER A 155 7.08 -11.02 8.03
N LYS A 156 6.63 -12.14 8.59
CA LYS A 156 5.37 -12.76 8.22
C LYS A 156 4.19 -11.83 8.48
N THR A 157 4.09 -11.28 9.69
CA THR A 157 3.03 -10.33 10.04
C THR A 157 3.05 -9.10 9.13
N ALA A 158 4.23 -8.52 8.87
CA ALA A 158 4.36 -7.36 8.00
C ALA A 158 3.84 -7.67 6.58
N SER A 159 4.18 -8.82 6.01
CA SER A 159 3.70 -9.23 4.68
C SER A 159 2.17 -9.41 4.64
N GLU A 160 1.60 -10.06 5.66
CA GLU A 160 0.14 -10.23 5.80
C GLU A 160 -0.57 -8.87 5.94
N THR A 161 0.03 -7.91 6.67
CA THR A 161 -0.56 -6.58 6.82
C THR A 161 -0.55 -5.78 5.52
N VAL A 162 0.51 -5.88 4.71
CA VAL A 162 0.53 -5.22 3.38
C VAL A 162 -0.55 -5.82 2.49
N THR A 163 -0.71 -7.15 2.47
CA THR A 163 -1.79 -7.81 1.71
C THR A 163 -3.17 -7.26 2.12
N ALA A 164 -3.41 -7.09 3.42
CA ALA A 164 -4.66 -6.50 3.91
C ALA A 164 -4.83 -5.04 3.49
N ALA A 165 -3.74 -4.25 3.47
CA ALA A 165 -3.75 -2.87 2.99
C ALA A 165 -4.04 -2.77 1.49
N GLU A 166 -3.46 -3.65 0.67
CA GLU A 166 -3.75 -3.72 -0.77
C GLU A 166 -5.23 -3.99 -1.01
N ALA A 167 -5.81 -5.00 -0.36
CA ALA A 167 -7.22 -5.35 -0.53
C ALA A 167 -8.18 -4.18 -0.26
N VAL A 168 -7.99 -3.44 0.84
CA VAL A 168 -8.84 -2.29 1.18
C VAL A 168 -8.57 -1.08 0.29
N MET A 169 -7.34 -0.88 -0.17
CA MET A 169 -6.99 0.20 -1.09
C MET A 169 -7.49 -0.07 -2.51
N ASP A 170 -7.58 -1.34 -2.91
CA ASP A 170 -8.19 -1.77 -4.17
C ASP A 170 -9.71 -1.59 -4.16
N ASP A 171 -10.38 -1.90 -3.05
CA ASP A 171 -11.80 -1.53 -2.87
C ASP A 171 -12.01 -0.04 -3.10
N TRP A 172 -11.14 0.79 -2.49
CA TRP A 172 -11.25 2.23 -2.59
C TRP A 172 -10.99 2.73 -4.02
N ASN A 173 -9.93 2.22 -4.66
CA ASN A 173 -9.60 2.50 -6.05
C ASN A 173 -10.74 2.14 -7.01
N SER A 174 -11.29 0.93 -6.88
CA SER A 174 -12.42 0.45 -7.68
C SER A 174 -13.64 1.34 -7.51
N HIS A 175 -13.96 1.75 -6.28
CA HIS A 175 -15.06 2.66 -6.02
C HIS A 175 -14.87 4.04 -6.69
N LEU A 176 -13.68 4.63 -6.59
CA LEU A 176 -13.36 5.91 -7.26
C LEU A 176 -13.47 5.80 -8.78
N GLN A 177 -12.99 4.70 -9.39
CA GLN A 177 -13.10 4.46 -10.83
C GLN A 177 -14.56 4.35 -11.28
N HIS A 178 -15.41 3.66 -10.51
CA HIS A 178 -16.85 3.60 -10.80
C HIS A 178 -17.50 4.98 -10.74
N MET A 179 -17.11 5.84 -9.79
CA MET A 179 -17.61 7.22 -9.72
C MET A 179 -17.16 8.06 -10.91
N ALA A 180 -15.90 7.95 -11.32
CA ALA A 180 -15.38 8.65 -12.49
C ALA A 180 -16.09 8.18 -13.78
N THR A 181 -16.19 6.87 -13.99
CA THR A 181 -16.89 6.29 -15.15
C THR A 181 -18.35 6.75 -15.24
N TYR A 182 -19.04 6.86 -14.10
CA TYR A 182 -20.39 7.40 -14.06
C TYR A 182 -20.44 8.89 -14.41
N ALA A 183 -19.53 9.69 -13.83
CA ALA A 183 -19.44 11.13 -14.10
C ALA A 183 -19.18 11.43 -15.59
N ASP A 184 -18.40 10.58 -16.25
CA ASP A 184 -18.05 10.72 -17.67
C ASP A 184 -19.14 10.14 -18.61
N GLY A 185 -20.27 9.67 -18.08
CA GLY A 185 -21.37 9.10 -18.86
C GLY A 185 -21.15 7.67 -19.34
N GLY A 186 -20.02 7.04 -18.99
CA GLY A 186 -19.69 5.64 -19.33
C GLY A 186 -20.51 4.60 -18.55
N MET A 187 -21.37 5.02 -17.62
CA MET A 187 -22.19 4.12 -16.82
C MET A 187 -23.57 4.70 -16.54
N THR A 188 -24.63 3.89 -16.69
CA THR A 188 -25.99 4.30 -16.27
C THR A 188 -26.09 4.46 -14.76
N SER A 189 -26.99 5.33 -14.28
CA SER A 189 -27.26 5.51 -12.84
C SER A 189 -27.65 4.20 -12.14
N GLY A 190 -28.49 3.37 -12.76
CA GLY A 190 -28.88 2.06 -12.20
C GLY A 190 -27.70 1.10 -12.02
N ARG A 191 -26.75 1.08 -12.97
CA ARG A 191 -25.51 0.28 -12.84
C ARG A 191 -24.59 0.85 -11.77
N ALA A 192 -24.41 2.17 -11.72
CA ALA A 192 -23.59 2.84 -10.72
C ALA A 192 -24.10 2.55 -9.30
N GLN A 193 -25.41 2.72 -9.07
CA GLN A 193 -26.03 2.44 -7.77
C GLN A 193 -25.80 0.99 -7.31
N ARG A 194 -25.93 0.00 -8.20
CA ARG A 194 -25.66 -1.41 -7.85
C ARG A 194 -24.20 -1.64 -7.44
N LEU A 195 -23.25 -1.03 -8.15
CA LEU A 195 -21.83 -1.15 -7.82
C LEU A 195 -21.48 -0.45 -6.50
N TRP A 196 -22.02 0.74 -6.27
CA TRP A 196 -21.81 1.47 -5.01
C TRP A 196 -22.45 0.76 -3.81
N VAL A 197 -23.64 0.16 -3.97
CA VAL A 197 -24.26 -0.72 -2.95
C VAL A 197 -23.38 -1.92 -2.66
N ARG A 198 -22.85 -2.58 -3.69
CA ARG A 198 -21.96 -3.73 -3.51
C ARG A 198 -20.70 -3.34 -2.74
N ALA A 199 -20.01 -2.29 -3.18
CA ALA A 199 -18.80 -1.79 -2.51
C ALA A 199 -19.06 -1.46 -1.03
N TRP A 200 -20.16 -0.76 -0.72
CA TRP A 200 -20.55 -0.46 0.66
C TRP A 200 -20.76 -1.73 1.51
N ARG A 201 -21.37 -2.78 0.95
CA ARG A 201 -21.65 -4.03 1.68
C ARG A 201 -20.41 -4.87 1.92
N THR A 202 -19.43 -4.84 1.02
CA THR A 202 -18.23 -5.69 1.10
C THR A 202 -17.06 -5.01 1.81
N ALA A 203 -16.98 -3.68 1.79
CA ALA A 203 -15.91 -2.91 2.40
C ALA A 203 -15.60 -3.23 3.89
N PRO A 204 -16.59 -3.51 4.77
CA PRO A 204 -16.29 -3.76 6.19
C PRO A 204 -15.30 -4.89 6.44
N ALA A 205 -15.28 -5.92 5.60
CA ALA A 205 -14.37 -7.06 5.75
C ALA A 205 -12.90 -6.62 5.59
N ASN A 206 -12.56 -5.97 4.47
CA ASN A 206 -11.20 -5.51 4.20
C ASN A 206 -10.76 -4.36 5.13
N ILE A 207 -11.68 -3.48 5.52
CA ILE A 207 -11.40 -2.44 6.54
C ILE A 207 -11.06 -3.08 7.90
N SER A 208 -11.79 -4.13 8.32
CA SER A 208 -11.47 -4.84 9.56
C SER A 208 -10.12 -5.53 9.44
N ALA A 209 -9.87 -6.25 8.34
CA ALA A 209 -8.60 -6.94 8.13
C ALA A 209 -7.40 -6.00 8.24
N TYR A 210 -7.47 -4.79 7.66
CA TYR A 210 -6.43 -3.77 7.83
C TYR A 210 -6.22 -3.36 9.30
N ARG A 211 -7.32 -3.13 10.05
CA ARG A 211 -7.25 -2.76 11.48
C ARG A 211 -6.68 -3.88 12.33
N ASP A 212 -7.07 -5.11 12.03
CA ASP A 212 -6.60 -6.30 12.72
C ASP A 212 -5.10 -6.50 12.43
N GLY A 213 -4.67 -6.26 11.19
CA GLY A 213 -3.27 -6.19 10.81
C GLY A 213 -2.47 -5.14 11.59
N HIS A 214 -2.99 -3.92 11.75
CA HIS A 214 -2.35 -2.89 12.58
C HIS A 214 -2.12 -3.38 14.01
N THR A 215 -3.10 -4.08 14.58
CA THR A 215 -3.00 -4.64 15.94
C THR A 215 -1.98 -5.78 15.99
N ALA A 216 -1.99 -6.67 14.99
CA ALA A 216 -1.02 -7.76 14.89
C ALA A 216 0.42 -7.24 14.78
N LEU A 217 0.68 -6.24 13.93
CA LEU A 217 2.01 -5.65 13.76
C LEU A 217 2.52 -4.92 15.00
N ALA A 218 1.61 -4.29 15.76
CA ALA A 218 1.94 -3.65 17.04
C ALA A 218 2.31 -4.66 18.13
N ASN A 219 1.72 -5.86 18.09
CA ASN A 219 1.98 -6.93 19.05
C ASN A 219 3.11 -7.89 18.61
N ALA A 220 3.52 -7.82 17.34
CA ALA A 220 4.60 -8.65 16.81
C ALA A 220 5.93 -8.28 17.50
N PRO A 221 6.79 -9.27 17.83
CA PRO A 221 8.13 -9.00 18.35
C PRO A 221 8.92 -8.08 17.43
N SER A 222 9.89 -7.35 17.96
CA SER A 222 10.77 -6.50 17.15
C SER A 222 11.81 -7.34 16.38
N CYS A 223 12.13 -6.88 15.18
CA CYS A 223 13.49 -6.94 14.66
C CYS A 223 14.31 -5.82 15.34
#